data_AF-A0A380DSH5-F1
#
_entry.id   AF-A0A380DSH5-F1
#
_cell.length_a   1.000
_cell.length_b   1.000
_cell.length_c   1.000
_cell.angle_alpha   90.00
_cell.angle_beta   90.00
_cell.angle_gamma   90.00
#
_symmetry.space_group_name_H-M   'P 1'
#
loop_
_entity.id
_entity.type
_entity.pdbx_description
1 polymer ?
#
loop_
_entity_poly.entity_id
_entity_poly.type
_entity_poly.pdbx_seq_one_letter_code
_entity_poly.pdbx_strand_id
1 'polypeptide(L)'
;MSVNARDLLVLHTNVNRLVGEEIFANKCLANNDVQIMNSIKKLIEAELLTTTNDFEVSIYKKTRPELQSILKSFGIKTTGNKPDLIKRIDDNFHIINNLDLPYVYIPTKKGEEILKKTEYLTSFIYSYKISLERAYYMVENYIDENCDDKVAEIYKFEFQRRYENGEFDFNDLYDFELNALIEHYTKKVKRLW
;
A
#
# COMPACT_ATOMS: atom_id res chain seq x y z
N MET A 1 -7.55 -3.56 19.94
CA MET A 1 -7.65 -4.81 19.15
C MET A 1 -6.31 -5.04 18.47
N SER A 2 -5.80 -6.27 18.33
CA SER A 2 -4.55 -6.51 17.61
C SER A 2 -4.74 -6.39 16.10
N VAL A 3 -3.84 -5.67 15.43
CA VAL A 3 -3.79 -5.57 13.96
C VAL A 3 -3.33 -6.91 13.39
N ASN A 4 -4.06 -7.47 12.44
CA ASN A 4 -3.71 -8.74 11.79
C ASN A 4 -3.17 -8.55 10.37
N ALA A 5 -2.74 -9.65 9.73
CA ALA A 5 -2.19 -9.63 8.38
C ALA A 5 -3.08 -8.92 7.34
N ARG A 6 -4.41 -9.14 7.37
CA ARG A 6 -5.34 -8.48 6.44
C ARG A 6 -5.45 -6.99 6.70
N ASP A 7 -5.49 -6.59 7.97
CA ASP A 7 -5.47 -5.18 8.35
C ASP A 7 -4.17 -4.50 7.81
N LEU A 8 -3.02 -5.18 7.93
CA LEU A 8 -1.75 -4.70 7.37
C LEU A 8 -1.78 -4.63 5.83
N LEU A 9 -2.42 -5.58 5.15
CA LEU A 9 -2.61 -5.49 3.70
C LEU A 9 -3.44 -4.26 3.32
N VAL A 10 -4.48 -3.93 4.09
CA VAL A 10 -5.28 -2.72 3.87
C VAL A 10 -4.42 -1.46 4.04
N LEU A 11 -3.49 -1.44 5.01
CA LEU A 11 -2.52 -0.35 5.16
C LEU A 11 -1.70 -0.17 3.88
N HIS A 12 -1.13 -1.26 3.34
CA HIS A 12 -0.34 -1.24 2.10
C HIS A 12 -1.12 -0.76 0.89
N THR A 13 -2.42 -1.08 0.79
CA THR A 13 -3.21 -0.73 -0.41
C THR A 13 -3.83 0.66 -0.34
N ASN A 14 -4.00 1.24 0.85
CA ASN A 14 -4.76 2.49 1.06
C ASN A 14 -3.94 3.69 1.53
N VAL A 15 -2.67 3.52 1.89
CA VAL A 15 -1.77 4.67 2.09
C VAL A 15 -1.72 5.53 0.82
N ASN A 16 -1.76 6.85 1.00
CA ASN A 16 -1.85 7.87 -0.05
C ASN A 16 -3.14 7.83 -0.88
N ARG A 17 -4.21 7.17 -0.43
CA ARG A 17 -5.55 7.24 -1.05
C ARG A 17 -6.38 8.39 -0.47
N LEU A 18 -7.30 8.87 -1.28
CA LEU A 18 -8.36 9.77 -0.83
C LEU A 18 -9.29 9.03 0.13
N VAL A 19 -9.73 9.71 1.19
CA VAL A 19 -10.78 9.21 2.08
C VAL A 19 -12.08 9.07 1.27
N GLY A 20 -12.71 7.89 1.31
CA GLY A 20 -13.87 7.54 0.48
C GLY A 20 -13.53 6.91 -0.87
N GLU A 21 -12.25 6.83 -1.26
CA GLU A 21 -11.76 6.10 -2.43
C GLU A 21 -10.86 4.92 -2.04
N GLU A 22 -11.19 4.27 -0.92
CA GLU A 22 -10.49 3.07 -0.47
C GLU A 22 -10.60 1.97 -1.53
N ILE A 23 -9.61 1.08 -1.56
CA ILE A 23 -9.53 -0.04 -2.49
C ILE A 23 -9.26 -1.36 -1.79
N PHE A 24 -9.72 -2.42 -2.44
CA PHE A 24 -9.27 -3.79 -2.16
C PHE A 24 -7.87 -4.04 -2.74
N ALA A 25 -7.29 -5.18 -2.37
CA ALA A 25 -5.99 -5.60 -2.89
C ALA A 25 -5.96 -5.83 -4.43
N ASN A 26 -7.14 -6.11 -5.03
CA ASN A 26 -7.35 -6.16 -6.48
C ASN A 26 -7.47 -4.80 -7.16
N LYS A 27 -7.27 -3.70 -6.41
CA LYS A 27 -7.36 -2.32 -6.87
C LYS A 27 -8.77 -1.86 -7.27
N CYS A 28 -9.80 -2.69 -7.09
CA CYS A 28 -11.17 -2.26 -7.20
C CYS A 28 -11.53 -1.34 -6.03
N LEU A 29 -12.39 -0.36 -6.28
CA LEU A 29 -12.95 0.50 -5.24
C LEU A 29 -13.70 -0.34 -4.21
N ALA A 30 -13.45 -0.02 -2.93
CA ALA A 30 -14.09 -0.66 -1.79
C ALA A 30 -15.52 -0.17 -1.58
N ASN A 31 -15.83 1.05 -2.02
CA ASN A 31 -17.18 1.65 -1.93
C ASN A 31 -17.79 1.52 -0.52
N ASN A 32 -17.02 1.90 0.52
CA ASN A 32 -17.40 1.77 1.93
C ASN A 32 -17.66 0.32 2.40
N ASP A 33 -16.99 -0.66 1.79
CA ASP A 33 -17.03 -2.05 2.27
C ASP A 33 -16.71 -2.15 3.76
N VAL A 34 -17.57 -2.87 4.49
CA VAL A 34 -17.51 -2.97 5.95
C VAL A 34 -16.19 -3.56 6.45
N GLN A 35 -15.60 -4.51 5.72
CA GLN A 35 -14.35 -5.14 6.13
C GLN A 35 -13.17 -4.18 5.96
N ILE A 36 -13.13 -3.45 4.85
CA ILE A 36 -12.10 -2.42 4.60
C ILE A 36 -12.22 -1.30 5.63
N MET A 37 -13.43 -0.77 5.86
CA MET A 37 -13.62 0.33 6.81
C MET A 37 -13.30 -0.07 8.26
N ASN A 38 -13.63 -1.31 8.66
CA ASN A 38 -13.23 -1.83 9.96
C ASN A 38 -11.70 -1.95 10.09
N SER A 39 -11.02 -2.35 9.02
CA SER A 39 -9.56 -2.42 8.99
C SER A 39 -8.94 -1.03 9.10
N ILE A 40 -9.43 -0.04 8.33
CA ILE A 40 -8.99 1.36 8.42
C ILE A 40 -9.18 1.91 9.84
N LYS A 41 -10.34 1.68 10.45
CA LYS A 41 -10.61 2.10 11.83
C LYS A 41 -9.59 1.50 12.81
N LYS A 42 -9.31 0.20 12.73
CA LYS A 42 -8.29 -0.44 13.58
C LYS A 42 -6.90 0.13 13.36
N LEU A 43 -6.53 0.41 12.11
CA LEU A 43 -5.22 0.99 11.76
C LEU A 43 -5.07 2.40 12.37
N ILE A 44 -6.13 3.19 12.37
CA ILE A 44 -6.15 4.51 13.03
C ILE A 44 -6.07 4.36 14.56
N GLU A 45 -6.88 3.48 15.15
CA GLU A 45 -6.83 3.20 16.61
C GLU A 45 -5.47 2.66 17.07
N ALA A 46 -4.76 1.93 16.20
CA ALA A 46 -3.42 1.41 16.47
C ALA A 46 -2.30 2.42 16.18
N GLU A 47 -2.65 3.66 15.81
CA GLU A 47 -1.73 4.74 15.43
C GLU A 47 -0.80 4.35 14.27
N LEU A 48 -1.29 3.54 13.32
CA LEU A 48 -0.54 3.16 12.11
C LEU A 48 -0.93 4.02 10.90
N LEU A 49 -2.15 4.53 10.89
CA LEU A 49 -2.69 5.34 9.82
C LEU A 49 -3.37 6.58 10.42
N THR A 50 -3.32 7.69 9.71
CA THR A 50 -4.11 8.89 10.03
C THR A 50 -4.60 9.54 8.73
N THR A 51 -5.44 10.56 8.85
CA THR A 51 -5.84 11.39 7.72
C THR A 51 -5.22 12.78 7.84
N THR A 52 -4.91 13.38 6.69
CA THR A 52 -4.49 14.77 6.60
C THR A 52 -5.20 15.45 5.44
N ASN A 53 -5.41 16.76 5.55
CA ASN A 53 -5.76 17.64 4.44
C ASN A 53 -4.66 18.69 4.16
N ASP A 54 -3.44 18.46 4.66
CA ASP A 54 -2.31 19.37 4.51
C ASP A 54 -1.99 19.61 3.04
N PHE A 55 -1.63 20.85 2.72
CA PHE A 55 -1.39 21.29 1.35
C PHE A 55 -0.38 20.40 0.62
N GLU A 56 0.76 20.10 1.25
CA GLU A 56 1.88 19.33 0.67
C GLU A 56 1.46 17.94 0.18
N VAL A 57 0.41 17.35 0.75
CA VAL A 57 -0.08 16.01 0.39
C VAL A 57 -1.36 16.11 -0.46
N SER A 58 -2.34 16.88 0.03
CA SER A 58 -3.70 16.85 -0.50
C SER A 58 -3.87 17.63 -1.80
N ILE A 59 -3.07 18.66 -2.06
CA ILE A 59 -3.16 19.42 -3.32
C ILE A 59 -2.90 18.55 -4.54
N TYR A 60 -2.02 17.56 -4.40
CA TYR A 60 -1.66 16.61 -5.45
C TYR A 60 -2.79 15.64 -5.78
N LYS A 61 -3.85 15.56 -4.97
CA LYS A 61 -5.03 14.74 -5.29
C LYS A 61 -6.04 15.46 -6.18
N LYS A 62 -6.04 16.80 -6.19
CA LYS A 62 -6.89 17.55 -7.11
C LYS A 62 -6.52 17.30 -8.57
N THR A 63 -7.52 17.19 -9.40
CA THR A 63 -7.39 17.10 -10.86
C THR A 63 -6.95 18.44 -11.44
N ARG A 64 -6.42 18.41 -12.66
CA ARG A 64 -6.01 19.63 -13.36
C ARG A 64 -7.16 20.64 -13.51
N PRO A 65 -8.40 20.25 -13.90
CA PRO A 65 -9.53 21.19 -13.96
C PRO A 65 -9.86 21.84 -12.61
N GLU A 66 -9.80 21.10 -11.50
CA GLU A 66 -10.05 21.67 -10.17
C GLU A 66 -9.00 22.72 -9.79
N LEU A 67 -7.72 22.44 -10.04
CA LEU A 67 -6.63 23.40 -9.80
C LEU A 67 -6.79 24.66 -10.67
N GLN A 68 -7.20 24.50 -11.93
CA GLN A 68 -7.50 25.63 -12.81
C GLN A 68 -8.69 26.44 -12.31
N SER A 69 -9.73 25.79 -11.78
CA SER A 69 -10.89 26.46 -11.19
C SER A 69 -10.49 27.32 -10.00
N ILE A 70 -9.66 26.79 -9.09
CA ILE A 70 -9.09 27.54 -7.95
C ILE A 70 -8.34 28.77 -8.45
N LEU A 71 -7.39 28.62 -9.38
CA LEU A 71 -6.63 29.77 -9.88
C LEU A 71 -7.54 30.80 -10.58
N LYS A 72 -8.55 30.34 -11.33
CA LYS A 72 -9.50 31.20 -12.03
C LYS A 72 -10.34 32.05 -11.08
N SER A 73 -10.77 31.52 -9.94
CA SER A 73 -11.61 32.27 -8.99
C SER A 73 -10.90 33.47 -8.38
N PHE A 74 -9.57 33.47 -8.39
CA PHE A 74 -8.72 34.57 -7.91
C PHE A 74 -8.08 35.38 -9.05
N GLY A 75 -8.50 35.17 -10.30
CA GLY A 75 -7.94 35.89 -11.46
C GLY A 75 -6.50 35.52 -11.81
N ILE A 76 -6.00 34.37 -11.33
CA ILE A 76 -4.64 33.90 -11.54
C ILE A 76 -4.56 33.05 -12.82
N LYS A 77 -3.40 33.10 -13.50
CA LYS A 77 -3.14 32.36 -14.74
C LYS A 77 -3.33 30.85 -14.57
N THR A 78 -4.18 30.25 -15.39
CA THR A 78 -4.59 28.82 -15.32
C THR A 78 -3.88 27.90 -16.34
N THR A 79 -2.92 28.41 -17.10
CA THR A 79 -2.16 27.62 -18.08
C THR A 79 -1.00 26.88 -17.43
N GLY A 80 -0.67 25.70 -17.94
CA GLY A 80 0.45 24.87 -17.48
C GLY A 80 0.06 23.40 -17.28
N ASN A 81 1.04 22.60 -16.89
CA ASN A 81 0.82 21.23 -16.41
C ASN A 81 0.39 21.25 -14.93
N LYS A 82 0.06 20.08 -14.37
CA LYS A 82 -0.43 19.99 -12.98
C LYS A 82 0.59 20.55 -11.95
N PRO A 83 1.88 20.17 -11.98
CA PRO A 83 2.89 20.79 -11.13
C PRO A 83 2.97 22.32 -11.21
N ASP A 84 2.89 22.89 -12.42
CA ASP A 84 2.92 24.35 -12.60
C ASP A 84 1.74 25.03 -11.90
N LEU A 85 0.56 24.42 -11.96
CA LEU A 85 -0.65 24.93 -11.32
C LEU A 85 -0.55 24.83 -9.79
N ILE A 86 -0.05 23.70 -9.27
CA ILE A 86 0.15 23.51 -7.83
C ILE A 86 1.13 24.54 -7.29
N LYS A 87 2.30 24.70 -7.94
CA LYS A 87 3.28 25.71 -7.56
C LYS A 87 2.68 27.12 -7.58
N ARG A 88 1.86 27.44 -8.58
CA ARG A 88 1.22 28.76 -8.65
C ARG A 88 0.20 28.98 -7.53
N ILE A 89 -0.50 27.92 -7.08
CA ILE A 89 -1.38 28.00 -5.92
C ILE A 89 -0.53 28.25 -4.66
N ASP A 90 0.59 27.55 -4.50
CA ASP A 90 1.53 27.71 -3.39
C ASP A 90 2.13 29.14 -3.33
N ASP A 91 2.66 29.63 -4.46
CA ASP A 91 3.21 30.99 -4.60
C ASP A 91 2.18 32.08 -4.25
N ASN A 92 0.88 31.77 -4.35
CA ASN A 92 -0.23 32.70 -4.11
C ASN A 92 -1.09 32.29 -2.89
N PHE A 93 -0.56 31.45 -1.99
CA PHE A 93 -1.33 30.93 -0.86
C PHE A 93 -1.88 32.04 0.07
N HIS A 94 -1.16 33.17 0.15
CA HIS A 94 -1.55 34.34 0.94
C HIS A 94 -2.84 35.05 0.46
N ILE A 95 -3.24 34.88 -0.80
CA ILE A 95 -4.51 35.39 -1.34
C ILE A 95 -5.56 34.29 -1.56
N ILE A 96 -5.12 33.05 -1.74
CA ILE A 96 -5.99 31.88 -1.86
C ILE A 96 -6.38 31.42 -0.45
N ASN A 97 -7.39 32.05 0.12
CA ASN A 97 -7.92 31.68 1.43
C ASN A 97 -8.94 30.54 1.32
N ASN A 98 -9.05 29.72 2.38
CA ASN A 98 -10.04 28.66 2.53
C ASN A 98 -10.02 27.61 1.40
N LEU A 99 -8.82 27.16 1.03
CA LEU A 99 -8.68 26.09 0.06
C LEU A 99 -9.30 24.80 0.57
N ASP A 100 -10.38 24.36 -0.06
CA ASP A 100 -11.02 23.09 0.26
C ASP A 100 -10.18 21.92 -0.29
N LEU A 101 -9.37 21.34 0.59
CA LEU A 101 -8.48 20.22 0.27
C LEU A 101 -9.08 18.90 0.73
N PRO A 102 -9.02 17.86 -0.12
CA PRO A 102 -9.55 16.56 0.27
C PRO A 102 -8.68 15.89 1.34
N TYR A 103 -9.29 15.05 2.15
CA TYR A 103 -8.55 14.22 3.11
C TYR A 103 -7.87 13.03 2.43
N VAL A 104 -6.65 12.74 2.86
CA VAL A 104 -5.80 11.67 2.36
C VAL A 104 -5.33 10.82 3.53
N TYR A 105 -5.34 9.50 3.37
CA TYR A 105 -4.71 8.59 4.31
C TYR A 105 -3.19 8.67 4.21
N ILE A 106 -2.53 8.93 5.33
CA ILE A 106 -1.07 8.91 5.45
C ILE A 106 -0.65 7.96 6.58
N PRO A 107 0.50 7.28 6.46
CA PRO A 107 1.04 6.52 7.56
C PRO A 107 1.53 7.46 8.65
N THR A 108 1.41 7.06 9.91
CA THR A 108 2.18 7.69 10.99
C THR A 108 3.64 7.23 10.91
N LYS A 109 4.54 7.80 11.72
CA LYS A 109 5.92 7.29 11.84
C LYS A 109 5.96 5.78 12.17
N LYS A 110 5.09 5.33 13.08
CA LYS A 110 4.92 3.90 13.41
C LYS A 110 4.37 3.12 12.21
N GLY A 111 3.42 3.69 11.48
CA GLY A 111 2.89 3.14 10.24
C GLY A 111 3.97 2.92 9.18
N GLU A 112 4.89 3.87 8.99
CA GLU A 112 5.99 3.76 8.04
C GLU A 112 6.95 2.62 8.38
N GLU A 113 7.28 2.45 9.66
CA GLU A 113 8.11 1.33 10.12
C GLU A 113 7.42 -0.01 9.87
N ILE A 114 6.12 -0.10 10.15
CA ILE A 114 5.32 -1.30 9.92
C ILE A 114 5.20 -1.61 8.42
N LEU A 115 4.96 -0.60 7.57
CA LEU A 115 4.94 -0.76 6.12
C LEU A 115 6.24 -1.39 5.62
N LYS A 116 7.40 -0.87 6.05
CA LYS A 116 8.71 -1.43 5.68
C LYS A 116 8.87 -2.88 6.16
N LYS A 117 8.55 -3.15 7.42
CA LYS A 117 8.68 -4.50 8.01
C LYS A 117 7.78 -5.54 7.33
N THR A 118 6.64 -5.12 6.79
CA THR A 118 5.58 -6.01 6.29
C THR A 118 5.39 -5.93 4.76
N GLU A 119 6.30 -5.27 4.03
CA GLU A 119 6.23 -5.13 2.57
C GLU A 119 6.09 -6.47 1.85
N TYR A 120 6.72 -7.51 2.40
CA TYR A 120 6.67 -8.89 1.87
C TYR A 120 5.23 -9.41 1.71
N LEU A 121 4.27 -8.98 2.54
CA LEU A 121 2.87 -9.40 2.48
C LEU A 121 2.25 -9.11 1.11
N THR A 122 2.69 -8.05 0.43
CA THR A 122 2.17 -7.69 -0.90
C THR A 122 2.47 -8.74 -1.97
N SER A 123 3.48 -9.60 -1.75
CA SER A 123 3.83 -10.72 -2.63
C SER A 123 2.85 -11.89 -2.55
N PHE A 124 2.04 -11.95 -1.49
CA PHE A 124 1.15 -13.08 -1.20
C PHE A 124 -0.32 -12.75 -1.42
N ILE A 125 -0.64 -11.57 -1.97
CA ILE A 125 -2.03 -11.15 -2.26
C ILE A 125 -2.78 -12.15 -3.14
N TYR A 126 -2.08 -12.71 -4.15
CA TYR A 126 -2.63 -13.66 -5.12
C TYR A 126 -1.95 -15.02 -5.05
N SER A 127 -1.24 -15.32 -3.97
CA SER A 127 -0.63 -16.63 -3.82
C SER A 127 -1.72 -17.65 -3.53
N TYR A 128 -1.79 -18.69 -4.36
CA TYR A 128 -2.77 -19.77 -4.22
C TYR A 128 -2.38 -20.81 -3.17
N LYS A 129 -1.10 -20.86 -2.77
CA LYS A 129 -0.57 -21.88 -1.85
C LYS A 129 -0.21 -21.34 -0.47
N ILE A 130 0.24 -20.09 -0.41
CA ILE A 130 0.65 -19.45 0.84
C ILE A 130 -0.32 -18.30 1.10
N SER A 131 -1.22 -18.48 2.06
CA SER A 131 -2.14 -17.42 2.45
C SER A 131 -1.39 -16.27 3.13
N LEU A 132 -1.99 -15.09 3.13
CA LEU A 132 -1.45 -13.91 3.78
C LEU A 132 -1.21 -14.14 5.29
N GLU A 133 -2.15 -14.79 5.96
CA GLU A 133 -2.07 -15.11 7.38
C GLU A 133 -0.95 -16.11 7.67
N ARG A 134 -0.74 -17.05 6.74
CA ARG A 134 0.34 -18.05 6.83
C ARG A 134 1.71 -17.42 6.62
N ALA A 135 1.85 -16.55 5.61
CA ALA A 135 3.06 -15.76 5.39
C ALA A 135 3.39 -14.89 6.61
N TYR A 136 2.38 -14.22 7.17
CA TYR A 136 2.55 -13.42 8.39
C TYR A 136 3.00 -14.27 9.58
N TYR A 137 2.32 -15.40 9.82
CA TYR A 137 2.69 -16.33 10.88
C TYR A 137 4.13 -16.83 10.77
N MET A 138 4.61 -17.14 9.56
CA MET A 138 5.99 -17.60 9.38
C MET A 138 7.01 -16.53 9.74
N VAL A 139 6.78 -15.30 9.32
CA VAL A 139 7.69 -14.20 9.63
C VAL A 139 7.75 -13.93 11.13
N GLU A 140 6.60 -13.98 11.80
CA GLU A 140 6.55 -13.71 13.25
C GLU A 140 7.14 -14.84 14.11
N ASN A 141 7.28 -16.07 13.58
CA ASN A 141 7.62 -17.25 14.41
C ASN A 141 8.87 -18.01 13.96
N TYR A 142 9.25 -17.96 12.68
CA TYR A 142 10.29 -18.83 12.12
C TYR A 142 11.36 -18.11 11.30
N ILE A 143 11.14 -16.86 10.89
CA ILE A 143 12.09 -16.11 10.06
C ILE A 143 12.70 -15.01 10.91
N ASP A 144 14.02 -14.80 10.76
CA ASP A 144 14.74 -13.72 11.43
C ASP A 144 14.10 -12.36 11.10
N GLU A 145 13.84 -11.54 12.13
CA GLU A 145 13.28 -10.21 11.97
C GLU A 145 14.14 -9.30 11.07
N ASN A 146 15.46 -9.53 11.10
CA ASN A 146 16.50 -8.83 10.35
C ASN A 146 16.77 -9.44 8.98
N CYS A 147 16.00 -10.46 8.57
CA CYS A 147 16.10 -11.02 7.24
C CYS A 147 15.75 -9.96 6.18
N ASP A 148 16.70 -9.70 5.27
CA ASP A 148 16.54 -8.76 4.17
C ASP A 148 15.49 -9.23 3.14
N ASP A 149 15.39 -10.55 2.91
CA ASP A 149 14.47 -11.13 1.93
C ASP A 149 13.51 -12.15 2.54
N LYS A 150 12.52 -11.60 3.24
CA LYS A 150 11.44 -12.40 3.85
C LYS A 150 10.64 -13.20 2.82
N VAL A 151 10.57 -12.78 1.56
CA VAL A 151 9.82 -13.52 0.54
C VAL A 151 10.56 -14.82 0.20
N ALA A 152 11.88 -14.76 -0.04
CA ALA A 152 12.69 -15.96 -0.27
C ALA A 152 12.63 -16.92 0.91
N GLU A 153 12.80 -16.43 2.14
CA GLU A 153 12.80 -17.29 3.32
C GLU A 153 11.43 -17.94 3.58
N ILE A 154 10.31 -17.27 3.27
CA ILE A 154 8.98 -17.89 3.30
C ILE A 154 8.90 -19.07 2.33
N TYR A 155 9.34 -18.90 1.07
CA TYR A 155 9.29 -19.98 0.08
C TYR A 155 10.25 -21.12 0.42
N LYS A 156 11.44 -20.81 0.92
CA LYS A 156 12.41 -21.81 1.39
C LYS A 156 11.87 -22.62 2.57
N PHE A 157 11.24 -21.96 3.54
CA PHE A 157 10.57 -22.63 4.65
C PHE A 157 9.49 -23.59 4.15
N GLU A 158 8.66 -23.16 3.20
CA GLU A 158 7.60 -24.01 2.65
C GLU A 158 8.12 -25.19 1.84
N PHE A 159 9.14 -24.95 1.03
CA PHE A 159 9.83 -26.01 0.29
C PHE A 159 10.36 -27.08 1.26
N GLN A 160 11.09 -26.67 2.30
CA GLN A 160 11.66 -27.59 3.28
C GLN A 160 10.57 -28.40 4.01
N ARG A 161 9.52 -27.73 4.49
CA ARG A 161 8.40 -28.39 5.16
C ARG A 161 7.73 -29.46 4.28
N ARG A 162 7.47 -29.14 3.01
CA ARG A 162 6.85 -30.09 2.08
C ARG A 162 7.77 -31.27 1.76
N TYR A 163 9.06 -31.01 1.61
CA TYR A 163 10.07 -32.05 1.43
C TYR A 163 10.10 -33.03 2.62
N GLU A 164 10.19 -32.50 3.84
CA GLU A 164 10.24 -33.29 5.07
C GLU A 164 8.96 -34.11 5.29
N ASN A 165 7.81 -33.58 4.88
CA ASN A 165 6.52 -34.28 4.96
C ASN A 165 6.29 -35.32 3.84
N GLY A 166 7.19 -35.43 2.86
CA GLY A 166 6.98 -36.28 1.68
C GLY A 166 5.84 -35.80 0.77
N GLU A 167 5.46 -34.52 0.87
CA GLU A 167 4.43 -33.85 0.05
C GLU A 167 5.03 -33.26 -1.25
N PHE A 168 6.27 -33.63 -1.55
CA PHE A 168 7.06 -33.11 -2.65
C PHE A 168 7.09 -34.10 -3.80
N ASP A 169 6.41 -33.77 -4.90
CA ASP A 169 6.42 -34.56 -6.13
C ASP A 169 7.35 -33.89 -7.16
N PHE A 170 8.50 -34.51 -7.42
CA PHE A 170 9.49 -34.03 -8.39
C PHE A 170 9.04 -34.21 -9.85
N ASN A 171 7.91 -34.89 -10.12
CA ASN A 171 7.39 -35.08 -11.48
C ASN A 171 6.44 -33.97 -11.96
N ASP A 172 6.00 -33.07 -11.07
CA ASP A 172 5.30 -31.88 -11.51
C ASP A 172 6.33 -30.94 -12.16
N LEU A 173 6.24 -30.77 -13.48
CA LEU A 173 7.10 -29.98 -14.38
C LEU A 173 7.41 -28.52 -13.93
N TYR A 174 6.90 -28.07 -12.78
CA TYR A 174 7.07 -26.75 -12.22
C TYR A 174 6.87 -26.83 -10.69
N ASP A 175 7.97 -26.79 -9.91
CA ASP A 175 7.86 -26.54 -8.46
C ASP A 175 7.24 -25.16 -8.25
N PHE A 176 6.02 -25.12 -7.71
CA PHE A 176 5.22 -23.90 -7.59
C PHE A 176 5.96 -22.84 -6.78
N GLU A 177 6.56 -23.22 -5.65
CA GLU A 177 7.29 -22.32 -4.75
C GLU A 177 8.43 -21.64 -5.50
N LEU A 178 9.19 -22.41 -6.28
CA LEU A 178 10.26 -21.89 -7.12
C LEU A 178 9.72 -20.93 -8.20
N ASN A 179 8.63 -21.27 -8.88
CA ASN A 179 8.05 -20.42 -9.93
C ASN A 179 7.44 -19.14 -9.37
N ALA A 180 6.76 -19.22 -8.24
CA ALA A 180 6.18 -18.06 -7.58
C ALA A 180 7.28 -17.11 -7.06
N LEU A 181 8.40 -17.66 -6.58
CA LEU A 181 9.59 -16.88 -6.23
C LEU A 181 10.22 -16.23 -7.47
N ILE A 182 10.39 -16.96 -8.58
CA ILE A 182 10.88 -16.42 -9.86
C ILE A 182 9.96 -15.30 -10.35
N GLU A 183 8.64 -15.49 -10.30
CA GLU A 183 7.66 -14.50 -10.73
C GLU A 183 7.74 -13.23 -9.87
N HIS A 184 7.89 -13.38 -8.54
CA HIS A 184 8.10 -12.25 -7.63
C HIS A 184 9.31 -11.41 -8.05
N TYR A 185 10.48 -12.01 -8.23
CA TYR A 185 11.68 -11.27 -8.61
C TYR A 185 11.61 -10.71 -10.02
N THR A 186 10.98 -11.42 -10.95
CA THR A 186 10.78 -10.92 -12.32
C THR A 186 9.91 -9.66 -12.32
N LYS A 187 8.85 -9.61 -11.50
CA LYS A 187 8.03 -8.41 -11.32
C LYS A 187 8.81 -7.28 -10.65
N LYS A 188 9.67 -7.59 -9.68
CA LYS A 188 10.50 -6.59 -8.98
C LYS A 188 11.51 -5.92 -9.92
N VAL A 189 12.19 -6.70 -10.77
CA VAL A 189 13.13 -6.16 -11.78
C VAL A 189 12.41 -5.25 -12.77
N LYS A 190 11.22 -5.64 -13.26
CA LYS A 190 10.43 -4.80 -14.20
C LYS A 190 9.95 -3.47 -13.63
N ARG A 191 9.94 -3.27 -12.31
CA ARG A 191 9.56 -2.00 -11.66
C ARG A 191 10.72 -1.03 -11.47
N LEU A 192 11.95 -1.46 -11.74
CA LEU A 192 13.18 -0.64 -11.62
C LEU A 192 13.59 0.05 -12.94
N TRP A 193 12.82 -0.17 -14.02
CA TRP A 193 12.98 0.43 -15.35
C TRP A 193 11.70 1.17 -15.73
#